data_AF-A0A3B9DSL6-F1
#
_entry.id   AF-A0A3B9DSL6-F1
#
_cell.length_a   1.000
_cell.length_b   1.000
_cell.length_c   1.000
_cell.angle_alpha   90.00
_cell.angle_beta   90.00
_cell.angle_gamma   90.00
#
_symmetry.space_group_name_H-M   'P 1'
#
loop_
_entity.id
_entity.type
_entity.pdbx_description
1 polymer ?
#
loop_
_entity_poly.entity_id
_entity_poly.type
_entity_poly.pdbx_seq_one_letter_code
_entity_poly.pdbx_strand_id
1 'polypeptide(L)' 'PLSTCDDVHAAVAAAKEAFPAWRATPAVDRVQVLFRLKALLDEHRDDLARELSREHGKNVAETSG' A
#
# COMPACT_ATOMS: atom_id res chain seq x y z
N PRO A 1 15.91 7.29 -5.54
CA PRO A 1 16.91 7.31 -4.44
C PRO A 1 17.14 5.88 -3.99
N LEU A 2 18.37 5.49 -3.66
CA LEU A 2 18.63 4.17 -3.08
C LEU A 2 18.46 4.24 -1.57
N SER A 3 17.57 3.43 -1.02
CA SER A 3 17.39 3.32 0.42
C SER A 3 18.65 2.75 1.08
N THR A 4 18.94 3.25 2.28
CA THR A 4 20.08 2.88 3.12
C THR A 4 19.69 1.90 4.22
N CYS A 5 20.69 1.38 4.94
CA CYS A 5 20.43 0.58 6.14
C CYS A 5 19.66 1.36 7.21
N ASP A 6 19.87 2.67 7.31
CA ASP A 6 19.19 3.51 8.29
C ASP A 6 17.70 3.68 7.93
N ASP A 7 17.35 3.76 6.65
CA ASP A 7 15.96 3.77 6.20
C ASP A 7 15.24 2.47 6.60
N VAL A 8 15.92 1.33 6.51
CA VAL A 8 15.39 0.04 6.96
C VAL A 8 15.20 0.02 8.48
N HIS A 9 16.18 0.49 9.25
CA HIS A 9 16.06 0.58 10.70
C HIS A 9 14.90 1.49 11.13
N ALA A 10 14.75 2.65 10.48
CA ALA A 10 13.66 3.57 10.72
C ALA A 10 12.29 2.94 10.42
N ALA A 11 12.14 2.25 9.29
CA ALA A 11 10.92 1.56 8.92
C ALA A 11 10.53 0.46 9.94
N VAL A 12 11.52 -0.32 10.40
CA VAL A 12 11.30 -1.37 11.41
C VAL A 12 10.91 -0.77 12.77
N ALA A 13 11.57 0.32 13.19
CA ALA A 13 11.25 1.00 14.44
C ALA A 13 9.81 1.54 14.43
N ALA A 14 9.42 2.24 13.36
CA ALA A 14 8.07 2.77 13.19
C ALA A 14 7.01 1.65 13.18
N ALA A 15 7.28 0.53 12.50
CA ALA A 15 6.37 -0.61 12.48
C ALA A 15 6.20 -1.23 13.89
N LYS A 16 7.29 -1.36 14.66
CA LYS A 16 7.25 -1.87 16.03
C LYS A 16 6.47 -0.96 16.97
N GLU A 17 6.61 0.36 16.81
CA GLU A 17 5.90 1.35 17.62
C GLU A 17 4.40 1.37 17.33
N ALA A 18 4.01 1.29 16.05
CA ALA A 18 2.59 1.31 15.65
C ALA A 18 1.85 0.00 15.98
N PHE A 19 2.56 -1.14 16.01
CA PHE A 19 1.94 -2.46 16.11
C PHE A 19 1.06 -2.67 17.35
N PRO A 20 1.46 -2.27 18.60
CA PRO A 20 0.61 -2.43 19.78
C PRO A 20 -0.75 -1.75 19.67
N ALA A 21 -0.80 -0.51 19.15
CA ALA A 21 -2.05 0.21 18.95
C ALA A 21 -2.90 -0.47 17.85
N TRP A 22 -2.27 -0.80 16.72
CA TRP A 22 -2.95 -1.43 15.58
C TRP A 22 -3.52 -2.82 15.89
N ARG A 23 -2.80 -3.65 16.67
CA ARG A 23 -3.28 -4.98 17.08
C ARG A 23 -4.44 -4.89 18.06
N ALA A 24 -4.48 -3.83 18.88
CA ALA A 24 -5.55 -3.58 19.86
C ALA A 24 -6.81 -3.00 19.21
N THR A 25 -6.72 -2.44 18.00
CA THR A 25 -7.87 -1.99 17.22
C THR A 25 -8.83 -3.16 16.95
N PRO A 26 -10.13 -3.03 17.28
CA PRO A 26 -11.15 -4.04 16.96
C PRO A 26 -11.18 -4.41 15.48
N ALA A 27 -11.54 -5.67 15.19
CA ALA A 27 -11.57 -6.17 13.83
C ALA A 27 -12.52 -5.37 12.91
N VAL A 28 -13.68 -4.96 13.43
CA VAL A 28 -14.67 -4.16 12.70
C VAL A 28 -14.09 -2.82 12.25
N ASP A 29 -13.32 -2.16 13.12
CA ASP A 29 -12.71 -0.86 12.82
C ASP A 29 -11.58 -1.01 11.79
N ARG A 30 -10.77 -2.07 11.90
CA ARG A 30 -9.75 -2.38 10.88
C ARG A 30 -10.37 -2.65 9.52
N VAL A 31 -11.53 -3.31 9.47
CA VAL A 31 -12.25 -3.56 8.21
C VAL A 31 -12.67 -2.26 7.55
N GLN A 32 -13.06 -1.22 8.29
CA GLN A 32 -13.37 0.10 7.70
C GLN A 32 -12.17 0.72 7.00
N VAL A 33 -10.97 0.64 7.60
CA VAL A 33 -9.73 1.13 6.99
C VAL A 33 -9.43 0.37 5.69
N LEU A 34 -9.60 -0.95 5.69
CA LEU A 34 -9.37 -1.79 4.50
C LEU A 34 -10.38 -1.51 3.38
N PHE A 35 -11.66 -1.29 3.70
CA PHE A 35 -12.67 -0.91 2.70
C PHE A 35 -12.40 0.48 2.13
N ARG A 36 -11.94 1.43 2.94
CA ARG A 36 -11.53 2.74 2.44
C ARG A 36 -10.34 2.62 1.50
N LEU A 37 -9.34 1.80 1.84
CA LEU A 37 -8.21 1.51 0.95
C LEU A 37 -8.71 0.89 -0.36
N LYS A 38 -9.60 -0.11 -0.31
CA LYS A 38 -10.20 -0.69 -1.51
C LYS A 38 -10.89 0.36 -2.38
N ALA A 39 -11.70 1.23 -1.79
CA ALA A 39 -12.41 2.28 -2.54
C ALA A 39 -11.44 3.21 -3.26
N LEU A 40 -10.33 3.59 -2.61
CA LEU A 40 -9.27 4.40 -3.22
C LEU A 40 -8.53 3.65 -4.33
N LEU A 41 -8.26 2.36 -4.15
CA LEU A 41 -7.65 1.53 -5.19
C LEU A 41 -8.57 1.40 -6.42
N ASP A 42 -9.87 1.24 -6.20
CA ASP A 42 -10.86 1.18 -7.29
C ASP A 42 -10.97 2.54 -8.00
N GLU A 43 -10.96 3.65 -7.25
CA GLU A 43 -10.99 5.03 -7.78
C GLU A 43 -9.77 5.35 -8.65
N HIS A 44 -8.58 4.90 -8.24
CA HIS A 44 -7.31 5.18 -8.93
C HIS A 44 -6.81 4.04 -9.81
N ARG A 45 -7.67 3.05 -10.11
CA ARG A 45 -7.27 1.81 -10.80
C ARG A 45 -6.54 2.07 -12.12
N ASP A 46 -7.08 2.96 -12.96
CA ASP A 46 -6.54 3.22 -14.30
C ASP A 46 -5.20 3.96 -14.24
N ASP A 47 -5.03 4.85 -13.27
CA ASP A 47 -3.77 5.57 -13.07
C ASP A 47 -2.68 4.62 -12.56
N LEU A 48 -3.01 3.76 -11.60
CA LEU A 48 -2.12 2.71 -11.12
C LEU A 48 -1.74 1.73 -12.24
N ALA A 49 -2.70 1.32 -13.08
CA ALA A 49 -2.44 0.44 -14.22
C ALA A 49 -1.51 1.08 -15.26
N ARG A 50 -1.68 2.38 -15.53
CA ARG A 50 -0.81 3.16 -16.43
C ARG A 50 0.62 3.24 -15.89
N GLU A 51 0.79 3.57 -14.61
CA GLU A 51 2.13 3.64 -14.01
C GLU A 51 2.81 2.27 -13.98
N LEU A 52 2.07 1.22 -13.60
CA LEU A 52 2.59 -0.15 -13.60
C LEU A 52 3.04 -0.59 -15.01
N SER A 53 2.25 -0.26 -16.03
CA SER A 53 2.58 -0.49 -17.44
C SER A 53 3.83 0.27 -17.90
N ARG A 54 4.00 1.53 -17.48
CA ARG A 54 5.19 2.33 -17.78
C ARG A 54 6.46 1.72 -17.16
N GLU A 55 6.37 1.21 -15.94
CA GLU A 55 7.50 0.60 -15.24
C GLU A 55 7.88 -0.78 -15.77
N HIS A 56 6.89 -1.59 -16.18
CA HIS A 56 7.09 -3.00 -16.52
C HIS A 56 6.99 -3.32 -18.03
N GLY A 57 6.69 -2.32 -18.87
CA GLY A 57 6.58 -2.49 -20.33
C GLY A 57 5.38 -3.33 -20.80
N LYS A 58 4.41 -3.61 -19.91
CA LYS A 58 3.20 -4.38 -20.23
C LYS A 58 2.11 -3.48 -20.80
N ASN A 59 1.29 -4.01 -21.71
CA ASN A 59 0.14 -3.26 -22.24
C ASN A 59 -0.89 -3.00 -21.12
N VAL A 60 -1.52 -1.82 -21.12
CA VAL A 60 -2.50 -1.39 -20.08
C VAL A 60 -3.66 -2.39 -19.92
N ALA A 61 -4.02 -3.09 -21.00
CA ALA A 61 -5.04 -4.14 -20.98
C ALA A 61 -4.67 -5.35 -20.10
N GLU A 62 -3.39 -5.62 -19.84
CA GLU A 62 -2.93 -6.71 -18.99
C GLU A 62 -2.83 -6.31 -17.50
N THR A 63 -2.71 -5.01 -17.20
CA THR A 63 -2.58 -4.47 -15.84
C THR A 63 -3.91 -4.04 -15.22
N SER A 64 -4.95 -3.82 -16.04
CA SER A 64 -6.31 -3.50 -15.58
C SER A 64 -7.14 -4.72 -15.17
N GLY A 65 -6.57 -5.94 -15.14
CA GLY A 65 -7.23 -7.20 -14.78
C GLY A 65 -7.60 -7.29 -13.31
#